data_AF-A0A8C5VQI6-F1
#
_entry.id   AF-A0A8C5VQI6-F1
#
_cell.length_a   1.000
_cell.length_b   1.000
_cell.length_c   1.000
_cell.angle_alpha   90.00
_cell.angle_beta   90.00
_cell.angle_gamma   90.00
#
_symmetry.space_group_name_H-M   'P 1'
#
loop_
_entity.id
_entity.type
_entity.pdbx_description
1 polymer ?
#
loop_
_entity_poly.entity_id
_entity_poly.type
_entity_poly.pdbx_seq_one_letter_code
_entity_poly.pdbx_strand_id
1 'polypeptide(L)' 'LIFSFLVHRAGVIDEDYRGNVGVVLSNFGKEKFEVKKGDRIAQLICERIFYPETEEVQVLDDTDRSSGGFGSTGKN' A
#
# COMPACT_ATOMS: atom_id res chain seq x y z
N LEU A 1 -2.46 -8.42 5.66
CA LEU A 1 -3.04 -7.26 6.38
C LEU A 1 -2.39 -5.99 5.85
N ILE A 2 -3.14 -4.97 5.45
CA ILE A 2 -2.57 -3.74 4.87
C ILE A 2 -2.93 -2.56 5.77
N PHE A 3 -1.93 -1.79 6.20
CA PHE A 3 -2.13 -0.54 6.93
C PHE A 3 -2.40 0.60 5.94
N SER A 4 -3.39 1.46 6.24
CA SER A 4 -3.62 2.70 5.49
C SER A 4 -2.97 3.87 6.22
N PHE A 5 -1.99 4.49 5.57
CA PHE A 5 -1.20 5.62 6.08
C PHE A 5 -1.62 6.95 5.48
N LEU A 6 -1.22 8.03 6.16
CA LEU A 6 -1.30 9.39 5.63
C LEU A 6 -0.31 9.64 4.46
N VAL A 7 0.72 8.80 4.23
CA VAL A 7 1.50 8.73 2.97
C VAL A 7 2.11 7.33 2.77
N HIS A 8 1.96 6.80 1.55
CA HIS A 8 2.24 5.43 1.11
C HIS A 8 3.72 5.17 0.79
N ARG A 9 4.49 4.60 1.73
CA ARG A 9 5.82 4.02 1.41
C ARG A 9 6.07 2.61 1.96
N ALA A 10 5.33 2.18 2.97
CA ALA A 10 5.34 0.84 3.55
C ALA A 10 3.96 0.53 4.17
N GLY A 11 3.75 -0.67 4.73
CA GLY A 11 2.52 -1.00 5.47
C GLY A 11 1.87 -2.35 5.17
N VAL A 12 2.52 -3.20 4.36
CA VAL A 12 2.08 -4.58 4.16
C VAL A 12 2.62 -5.42 5.31
N ILE A 13 1.72 -6.10 6.03
CA ILE A 13 2.05 -7.10 7.04
C ILE A 13 1.43 -8.42 6.60
N ASP A 14 2.30 -9.39 6.34
CA ASP A 14 1.89 -10.71 5.89
C ASP A 14 1.17 -11.49 7.00
N GLU A 15 0.29 -12.40 6.60
CA GLU A 15 -0.51 -13.21 7.53
C GLU A 15 0.35 -14.07 8.45
N ASP A 16 1.54 -14.46 8.00
CA ASP A 16 2.48 -15.31 8.73
C ASP A 16 3.51 -14.52 9.56
N TYR A 17 3.50 -13.18 9.51
CA TYR A 17 4.38 -12.35 10.32
C TYR A 17 4.00 -12.43 11.81
N ARG A 18 4.98 -12.71 12.68
CA ARG A 18 4.81 -12.82 14.15
C ARG A 18 5.73 -11.90 14.96
N GLY A 19 6.53 -11.08 14.27
CA GLY A 19 7.44 -10.13 14.91
C GLY A 19 6.72 -8.90 15.45
N ASN A 20 7.49 -7.94 15.97
CA ASN A 20 6.95 -6.67 16.43
C ASN A 20 6.49 -5.82 15.24
N VAL A 21 5.23 -5.39 15.26
CA VAL A 21 4.65 -4.54 14.23
C VAL A 21 5.17 -3.10 14.38
N GLY A 22 6.09 -2.71 13.49
CA GLY A 22 6.63 -1.36 13.41
C GLY A 22 5.82 -0.45 12.49
N VAL A 23 5.77 0.84 12.83
CA VAL A 23 5.17 1.88 12.00
C VAL A 23 6.25 2.75 11.37
N VAL A 24 6.33 2.79 10.05
CA VAL A 24 7.24 3.68 9.31
C VAL A 24 6.58 5.04 9.15
N LEU A 25 6.97 6.00 9.99
CA LEU A 25 6.48 7.38 9.90
C LEU A 25 7.38 8.24 9.02
N SER A 26 6.77 9.09 8.19
CA SER A 26 7.46 10.11 7.41
C SER A 26 6.82 11.47 7.70
N ASN A 27 7.62 12.39 8.24
CA ASN A 27 7.20 13.77 8.44
C ASN A 27 7.62 14.62 7.23
N PHE A 28 6.64 15.03 6.42
CA PHE A 28 6.85 15.93 5.27
C PHE A 28 6.62 17.40 5.62
N GLY A 29 6.28 17.70 6.88
CA GLY A 29 6.21 19.05 7.42
C GLY A 29 7.60 19.66 7.58
N LYS A 30 7.64 20.99 7.68
CA LYS A 30 8.88 21.73 7.95
C LYS A 30 9.28 21.71 9.43
N GLU A 31 8.30 21.47 10.31
CA GLU A 31 8.48 21.45 11.76
C GLU A 31 8.78 20.05 12.28
N LYS A 32 9.44 19.97 13.44
CA LYS A 32 9.64 18.70 14.14
C LYS A 32 8.30 18.14 14.60
N PHE A 33 8.14 16.82 14.45
CA PHE A 33 6.98 16.09 14.94
C PHE A 33 7.44 15.13 16.04
N GLU A 34 6.97 15.34 17.27
CA GLU A 34 7.28 14.49 18.41
C GLU A 34 6.21 13.41 18.58
N VAL A 35 6.63 12.15 18.70
CA VAL A 35 5.77 11.03 19.06
C VAL A 35 6.05 10.64 20.50
N LYS A 36 5.01 10.58 21.32
CA LYS A 36 5.08 10.14 22.71
C LYS A 36 4.46 8.76 22.86
N LYS A 37 4.88 8.05 23.91
CA LYS A 37 4.29 6.76 24.26
C LYS A 37 2.79 6.95 24.53
N GLY A 38 1.96 6.20 23.81
CA GLY A 38 0.49 6.25 23.92
C GLY A 38 -0.19 7.04 22.80
N ASP A 39 0.56 7.76 21.97
CA ASP A 39 -0.02 8.48 20.83
C ASP A 39 -0.53 7.49 19.76
N ARG A 40 -1.71 7.79 19.21
CA ARG A 40 -2.24 7.06 18.06
C ARG A 40 -1.60 7.61 16.80
N ILE A 41 -0.66 6.86 16.22
CA ILE A 41 0.16 7.30 15.07
C ILE A 41 -0.18 6.59 13.75
N ALA A 42 -1.07 5.60 13.77
CA ALA A 42 -1.47 4.81 12.60
C ALA A 42 -2.81 4.09 12.85
N GLN A 43 -3.36 3.47 11.80
CA GLN A 43 -4.52 2.59 11.85
C GLN A 43 -4.21 1.27 11.13
N LEU A 44 -4.73 0.16 11.64
CA LEU A 44 -4.64 -1.17 11.03
C LEU A 44 -5.94 -1.48 10.28
N ILE A 45 -5.84 -1.91 9.03
CA ILE A 45 -7.00 -2.34 8.21
C ILE A 45 -6.82 -3.81 7.80
N CYS A 46 -7.89 -4.58 7.96
CA CYS A 46 -7.95 -5.96 7.50
C CYS A 46 -8.44 -6.03 6.05
N GLU A 47 -7.56 -5.73 5.11
CA GLU A 47 -7.86 -5.84 3.68
C GLU A 47 -8.07 -7.30 3.26
N ARG A 48 -9.11 -7.52 2.45
CA ARG A 48 -9.39 -8.83 1.85
C ARG A 48 -8.49 -9.01 0.63
N ILE A 49 -7.83 -10.16 0.55
CA ILE A 49 -6.94 -10.51 -0.56
C ILE A 49 -7.25 -11.91 -1.08
N PHE A 50 -6.82 -12.19 -2.31
CA PHE A 50 -6.78 -13.54 -2.89
C PHE A 50 -5.33 -14.03 -2.90
N TYR A 51 -5.14 -15.35 -2.78
CA TYR A 51 -3.86 -16.04 -2.99
C TYR A 51 -3.94 -16.85 -4.28
N PRO A 52 -3.87 -16.21 -5.48
CA PRO A 52 -3.96 -16.91 -6.75
C PRO A 52 -2.67 -17.69 -7.03
N GLU A 53 -2.80 -18.79 -7.77
CA GLU A 53 -1.66 -19.43 -8.43
C GLU A 53 -1.24 -18.60 -9.65
N THR A 54 0.06 -18.53 -9.90
CA THR A 54 0.61 -17.82 -11.05
C THR A 54 0.70 -18.77 -12.26
N GLU A 55 0.18 -18.34 -13.40
CA GLU A 55 0.27 -19.07 -14.68
C GLU A 55 1.02 -18.23 -15.71
N GLU A 56 2.04 -18.82 -16.34
CA GLU A 56 2.82 -18.17 -17.41
C GLU A 56 2.18 -18.44 -18.77
N VAL A 57 1.94 -17.38 -19.55
CA VAL A 57 1.33 -17.44 -20.89
C VAL A 57 2.15 -16.63 -21.90
N GLN A 58 2.11 -17.03 -23.17
CA GLN A 58 2.86 -16.33 -24.23
C GLN A 58 2.26 -14.96 -24.58
N VAL A 59 0.94 -14.83 -24.50
CA VAL A 59 0.18 -13.63 -24.88
C VAL A 59 -1.01 -13.47 -23.93
N LEU A 60 -1.30 -12.24 -23.53
CA LEU A 60 -2.52 -11.87 -22.81
C LEU A 60 -3.57 -11.35 -23.80
N ASP A 61 -4.85 -11.55 -23.49
CA ASP A 61 -5.96 -11.03 -24.31
C ASP A 61 -6.00 -9.49 -24.33
N ASP A 62 -6.46 -8.93 -25.45
CA ASP A 62 -6.66 -7.48 -25.58
C ASP A 62 -7.79 -6.96 -24.69
N THR A 63 -7.64 -5.71 -24.24
CA THR A 63 -8.69 -4.97 -23.51
C THR A 63 -8.80 -3.56 -24.07
N ASP A 64 -9.93 -2.90 -23.88
CA ASP A 64 -10.13 -1.50 -24.26
C ASP A 64 -9.06 -0.54 -23.69
N ARG A 65 -8.47 -0.89 -22.53
CA ARG A 65 -7.39 -0.11 -21.91
C ARG A 65 -6.03 -0.38 -22.55
N SER A 66 -5.77 -1.61 -22.98
CA SER A 66 -4.50 -2.07 -23.57
C SER A 66 -3.27 -1.51 -22.81
N SER A 67 -2.26 -0.98 -23.49
CA SER A 67 -1.06 -0.37 -22.90
C SER A 67 -1.28 1.01 -22.27
N GLY A 68 -2.53 1.43 -22.06
CA GLY A 68 -2.89 2.75 -21.52
C GLY A 68 -2.60 2.88 -20.02
N GLY A 69 -1.77 3.87 -19.66
CA GLY A 69 -1.43 4.22 -18.28
C GLY A 69 -0.99 5.68 -18.13
N PHE A 70 -0.54 6.07 -16.93
CA PHE A 70 0.10 7.37 -16.68
C PHE A 70 -0.69 8.61 -17.14
N GLY A 71 -2.01 8.62 -16.92
CA GLY A 71 -2.86 9.74 -17.33
C GLY A 71 -3.28 9.69 -18.80
N SER A 72 -3.32 8.49 -19.41
CA SER A 72 -3.76 8.24 -20.79
C SER A 72 -5.18 8.75 -21.10
N THR A 73 -6.01 9.00 -20.10
CA THR A 73 -7.39 9.48 -20.25
C THR A 73 -7.53 11.01 -20.21
N GLY A 74 -6.44 11.77 -20.10
CA GLY A 74 -6.49 13.24 -20.03
C GLY A 74 -6.91 13.78 -18.66
N LYS A 75 -7.23 15.08 -18.60
CA LYS A 75 -7.44 15.84 -17.34
C LYS A 75 -8.69 16.75 -17.34
N ASN A 76 -9.61 16.55 -18.27
CA ASN A 76 -10.75 17.46 -18.46
C ASN A 76 -11.91 17.15 -17.52
#